data_AF-A0A1J5TI83-F1
#
_entry.id   AF-A0A1J5TI83-F1
#
_cell.length_a   1.000
_cell.length_b   1.000
_cell.length_c   1.000
_cell.angle_alpha   90.00
_cell.angle_beta   90.00
_cell.angle_gamma   90.00
#
_symmetry.space_group_name_H-M   'P 1'
#
loop_
_entity.id
_entity.type
_entity.pdbx_description
1 polymer ?
#
loop_
_entity_poly.entity_id
_entity_poly.type
_entity_poly.pdbx_seq_one_letter_code
_entity_poly.pdbx_strand_id
1 'polypeptide(L)'
;MIDESSEKYKVFDNLWQGKTPKGFNINKKNSFRSRMKNSCHQEGLEFSKINSYLVHSGLSKQLDQDTIIKNDIRVTSPPRRHLRKF
;
A
#
# COMPACT_ATOMS: atom_id res chain seq x y z
N MET A 1 -4.77 2.63 17.01
CA MET A 1 -5.53 3.64 16.24
C MET A 1 -4.53 4.56 15.54
N ILE A 2 -4.72 4.91 14.27
CA ILE A 2 -3.81 5.85 13.57
C ILE A 2 -3.98 7.24 14.18
N ASP A 3 -2.90 7.86 14.61
CA ASP A 3 -2.92 9.25 15.08
C ASP A 3 -3.00 10.21 13.90
N GLU A 4 -4.19 10.77 13.68
CA GLU A 4 -4.45 11.71 12.60
C GLU A 4 -3.80 13.09 12.80
N SER A 5 -3.42 13.41 14.04
CA SER A 5 -2.74 14.67 14.37
C SER A 5 -1.25 14.63 14.05
N SER A 6 -0.69 13.43 13.89
CA SER A 6 0.71 13.21 13.56
C SER A 6 1.10 13.89 12.24
N GLU A 7 2.29 14.47 12.21
CA GLU A 7 2.86 15.09 11.01
C GLU A 7 2.97 14.10 9.84
N LYS A 8 3.29 12.83 10.14
CA LYS A 8 3.34 11.76 9.13
C LYS A 8 1.99 11.52 8.48
N TYR A 9 0.91 11.50 9.26
CA TYR A 9 -0.44 11.33 8.73
C TYR A 9 -0.88 12.54 7.91
N LYS A 10 -0.58 13.76 8.38
CA LYS A 10 -0.88 14.99 7.63
C LYS A 10 -0.18 15.04 6.27
N VAL A 11 1.09 14.64 6.21
CA VAL A 11 1.84 14.54 4.95
C VAL A 11 1.19 13.50 4.03
N PHE A 12 0.87 12.32 4.56
CA PHE A 12 0.16 11.28 3.80
C PHE A 12 -1.20 11.76 3.29
N ASP A 13 -2.00 12.42 4.12
CA ASP A 13 -3.33 12.87 3.76
C ASP A 13 -3.29 13.95 2.67
N ASN A 14 -2.31 14.86 2.74
CA ASN A 14 -2.06 15.82 1.67
C ASN A 14 -1.74 15.10 0.34
N LEU A 15 -0.89 14.08 0.35
CA LEU A 15 -0.58 13.28 -0.84
C LEU A 15 -1.80 12.49 -1.34
N TRP A 16 -2.59 11.93 -0.42
CA TRP A 16 -3.80 11.15 -0.69
C TRP A 16 -4.91 11.98 -1.35
N GLN A 17 -5.02 13.24 -0.96
CA GLN A 17 -5.92 14.22 -1.55
C GLN A 17 -5.32 14.90 -2.80
N GLY A 18 -4.01 14.81 -3.01
CA GLY A 18 -3.29 15.53 -4.05
C GLY A 18 -3.17 17.02 -3.78
N LYS A 19 -3.16 17.42 -2.50
CA LYS A 19 -2.96 18.81 -2.07
C LYS A 19 -1.49 19.17 -2.25
N THR A 20 -1.26 20.21 -3.05
CA THR A 20 0.06 20.80 -3.29
C THR A 20 0.05 22.26 -2.82
N PRO A 21 1.21 22.92 -2.67
CA PRO A 21 1.26 24.35 -2.35
C PRO A 21 0.48 25.23 -3.33
N LYS A 22 0.32 24.78 -4.58
CA LYS A 22 -0.42 25.48 -5.65
C LYS A 22 -1.92 25.15 -5.67
N GLY A 23 -2.42 24.32 -4.75
CA GLY A 23 -3.79 23.81 -4.71
C GLY A 23 -3.89 22.32 -5.01
N PHE A 24 -5.09 21.85 -5.40
CA PHE A 24 -5.37 20.44 -5.64
C PHE A 24 -4.97 20.00 -7.05
N ASN A 25 -4.20 18.92 -7.13
CA ASN A 25 -3.77 18.33 -8.39
C ASN A 25 -4.27 16.88 -8.53
N ILE A 26 -5.22 16.67 -9.43
CA ILE A 26 -5.87 15.37 -9.67
C ILE A 26 -4.87 14.33 -10.20
N ASN A 27 -3.93 14.73 -11.05
CA ASN A 27 -2.93 13.80 -11.60
C ASN A 27 -1.99 13.27 -10.51
N LYS A 28 -1.57 14.15 -9.59
CA LYS A 28 -0.73 13.75 -8.45
C LYS A 28 -1.50 12.85 -7.48
N LYS A 29 -2.78 13.15 -7.21
CA LYS A 29 -3.69 12.28 -6.44
C LYS A 29 -3.78 10.88 -7.05
N ASN A 30 -4.10 10.80 -8.34
CA ASN A 30 -4.30 9.53 -9.03
C ASN A 30 -2.99 8.72 -9.12
N SER A 31 -1.87 9.38 -9.41
CA SER A 31 -0.55 8.75 -9.42
C SER A 31 -0.15 8.22 -8.05
N PHE A 32 -0.41 8.97 -6.98
CA PHE A 32 -0.15 8.50 -5.62
C PHE A 32 -1.04 7.31 -5.23
N ARG A 33 -2.35 7.39 -5.48
CA ARG A 33 -3.29 6.29 -5.20
C ARG A 33 -2.99 5.02 -6.00
N SER A 34 -2.60 5.16 -7.26
CA SER A 34 -2.18 4.03 -8.09
C SER A 34 -0.93 3.33 -7.51
N ARG A 35 0.07 4.10 -7.08
CA ARG A 35 1.25 3.56 -6.38
C ARG A 35 0.86 2.83 -5.09
N MET A 36 0.03 3.45 -4.25
CA MET A 36 -0.42 2.84 -2.99
C MET A 36 -1.22 1.57 -3.23
N LYS A 37 -2.08 1.52 -4.26
CA LYS A 37 -2.80 0.30 -4.66
C LYS A 37 -1.83 -0.83 -4.98
N ASN A 38 -0.82 -0.55 -5.80
CA ASN A 38 0.20 -1.56 -6.14
C ASN A 38 0.97 -2.02 -4.91
N SER A 39 1.38 -1.10 -4.03
CA SER A 39 2.10 -1.44 -2.80
C SER A 39 1.23 -2.25 -1.82
N CYS A 40 -0.05 -1.89 -1.65
CA CYS A 40 -0.99 -2.69 -0.85
C CYS A 40 -1.08 -4.11 -1.41
N HIS A 41 -1.26 -4.26 -2.72
CA HIS A 41 -1.34 -5.58 -3.34
C HIS A 41 -0.05 -6.40 -3.22
N GLN A 42 1.12 -5.76 -3.31
CA GLN A 42 2.41 -6.42 -3.10
C GLN A 42 2.57 -6.97 -1.68
N GLU A 43 1.98 -6.29 -0.71
CA GLU A 43 1.96 -6.71 0.70
C GLU A 43 0.77 -7.60 1.05
N GLY A 44 -0.07 -7.98 0.06
CA GLY A 44 -1.24 -8.82 0.28
C GLY A 44 -2.41 -8.12 0.97
N LEU A 45 -2.43 -6.78 0.98
CA LEU A 45 -3.44 -5.96 1.62
C LEU A 45 -4.48 -5.44 0.63
N GLU A 46 -5.73 -5.34 1.09
CA GLU A 46 -6.77 -4.64 0.36
C GLU A 46 -6.43 -3.15 0.21
N PHE A 47 -6.69 -2.58 -0.96
CA PHE A 47 -6.52 -1.15 -1.17
C PHE A 47 -7.57 -0.34 -0.40
N SER A 48 -7.15 0.20 0.74
CA SER A 48 -7.92 1.15 1.56
C SER A 48 -7.03 2.32 1.98
N LYS A 49 -7.62 3.43 2.44
CA LYS A 49 -6.83 4.59 2.93
C LYS A 49 -5.96 4.19 4.12
N ILE A 50 -6.52 3.39 5.03
CA ILE A 50 -5.85 2.89 6.24
C ILE A 50 -4.66 2.01 5.86
N ASN A 51 -4.88 1.00 5.02
CA ASN A 51 -3.82 0.09 4.58
C ASN A 51 -2.75 0.83 3.78
N SER A 52 -3.16 1.76 2.92
CA SER A 52 -2.23 2.62 2.18
C SER A 52 -1.36 3.46 3.12
N TYR A 53 -1.91 3.97 4.21
CA TYR A 53 -1.14 4.68 5.23
C TYR A 53 -0.15 3.75 5.93
N LEU A 54 -0.57 2.55 6.33
CA LEU A 54 0.30 1.57 6.98
C LEU A 54 1.48 1.17 6.07
N VAL A 55 1.20 0.91 4.79
CA VAL A 55 2.20 0.61 3.76
C VAL A 55 3.14 1.81 3.57
N HIS A 56 2.60 3.01 3.40
CA HIS A 56 3.38 4.24 3.19
C HIS A 56 4.27 4.60 4.39
N SER A 57 3.79 4.34 5.61
CA SER A 57 4.52 4.60 6.85
C SER A 57 5.51 3.49 7.22
N GLY A 58 5.55 2.39 6.45
CA GLY A 58 6.38 1.22 6.73
C GLY A 58 5.91 0.39 7.93
N LEU A 59 4.71 0.67 8.45
CA LEU A 59 4.09 -0.03 9.58
C LEU A 59 3.35 -1.31 9.15
N SER A 60 3.19 -1.53 7.85
CA SER A 60 2.55 -2.73 7.31
C SER A 60 3.30 -4.04 7.60
N LYS A 61 4.61 -3.98 7.88
CA LYS A 61 5.38 -5.17 8.28
C LYS A 61 5.29 -5.49 9.78
N GLN A 62 4.72 -4.59 10.58
CA GLN A 62 4.32 -4.85 11.98
C GLN A 62 2.90 -5.44 12.05
N LEU A 63 2.44 -6.08 10.98
CA LEU A 63 1.24 -6.91 11.03
C LEU A 63 1.54 -8.09 11.95
N ASP A 64 0.89 -8.04 13.11
CA ASP A 64 0.93 -8.94 14.24
C ASP A 64 0.82 -10.43 13.84
N GLN A 65 1.26 -11.35 14.70
CA GLN A 65 1.15 -12.81 14.50
C GLN A 65 -0.30 -13.27 14.21
N ASP A 66 -1.29 -12.44 14.55
CA ASP A 66 -2.72 -12.68 14.39
C ASP A 66 -3.35 -12.03 13.15
N THR A 67 -2.55 -11.52 12.21
CA THR A 67 -3.10 -10.88 11.00
C THR A 67 -3.73 -11.93 10.07
N ILE A 68 -5.06 -11.93 9.99
CA ILE A 68 -5.79 -12.77 9.03
C ILE A 68 -5.59 -12.22 7.62
N ILE A 69 -4.66 -12.82 6.88
CA ILE A 69 -4.44 -12.65 5.45
C ILE A 69 -5.73 -13.03 4.74
N LYS A 70 -6.49 -12.04 4.25
CA LYS A 70 -7.69 -12.29 3.46
C LYS A 70 -7.29 -12.38 1.99
N ASN A 71 -7.39 -13.59 1.45
CA ASN A 71 -6.91 -14.06 0.14
C ASN A 71 -5.44 -14.48 0.17
N ASP A 72 -5.24 -15.75 0.54
CA ASP A 72 -4.05 -16.54 0.31
C ASP A 72 -3.82 -16.67 -1.21
N ILE A 73 -3.41 -15.58 -1.89
CA ILE A 73 -2.91 -15.66 -3.26
C ILE A 73 -1.52 -16.29 -3.13
N ARG A 74 -1.49 -17.62 -3.05
CA ARG A 74 -0.27 -18.39 -3.32
C ARG A 74 0.12 -18.11 -4.77
N VAL A 75 0.96 -17.10 -4.98
CA VAL A 75 1.67 -16.94 -6.25
C VAL A 75 2.73 -18.05 -6.30
N THR A 76 2.30 -19.25 -6.68
CA THR A 76 3.24 -20.29 -7.10
C THR A 76 3.88 -19.79 -8.38
N SER A 77 5.04 -19.14 -8.26
CA SER A 77 5.87 -18.83 -9.41
C SER A 77 6.25 -20.17 -10.05
N PRO A 78 5.89 -20.44 -11.32
CA PRO A 78 6.29 -21.68 -11.95
C PRO A 78 7.83 -21.77 -11.92
N PRO A 79 8.41 -22.97 -11.75
CA PRO A 79 9.85 -23.14 -11.78
C PRO A 79 10.41 -22.49 -13.03
N ARG A 80 11.56 -21.79 -12.88
CA ARG A 80 12.26 -21.15 -14.00
C ARG A 80 12.33 -22.14 -15.15
N ARG A 81 12.17 -21.67 -16.39
CA ARG A 81 12.01 -22.55 -17.57
C ARG A 81 13.06 -23.67 -17.67
N HIS A 82 14.29 -23.42 -17.21
CA HIS A 82 15.40 -24.38 -17.18
C HIS A 82 15.38 -25.41 -16.03
N LEU A 83 14.55 -25.20 -14.99
CA LEU A 83 14.34 -26.11 -13.87
C LEU A 83 13.10 -27.00 -14.07
N ARG A 84 12.38 -26.86 -15.19
CA ARG A 84 11.28 -27.75 -15.53
C ARG A 84 11.87 -29.09 -15.97
N LYS A 85 11.64 -30.16 -15.20
CA LYS A 85 11.87 -31.53 -15.66
C LYS A 85 10.77 -31.85 -16.68
N PHE A 86 11.17 -32.20 -17.91
CA PHE A 86 10.28 -32.76 -18.92
C PHE A 86 10.11 -34.26 -18.69
#